data_AF-A0A2M8E650-F1
#
_entry.id   AF-A0A2M8E650-F1
#
_cell.length_a   1.000
_cell.length_b   1.000
_cell.length_c   1.000
_cell.angle_alpha   90.00
_cell.angle_beta   90.00
_cell.angle_gamma   90.00
#
_symmetry.space_group_name_H-M   'P 1'
#
loop_
_entity.id
_entity.type
_entity.pdbx_description
1 polymer ?
#
loop_
_entity_poly.entity_id
_entity_poly.type
_entity_poly.pdbx_seq_one_letter_code
_entity_poly.pdbx_strand_id
1 'polypeptide(L)'
;ETYEKFEKVILVHGVRQVAELAYMEYLTVDLPQHEFLGEMVTQQMLYYPTVTREPFKNRGRITDLIELGKLQADLGLPKFDPATDRAMMCGSPALLKDLKVILEKRGFIEGNTTKQGDFVVERAFVEQ
;
A
#
# COMPACT_ATOMS: atom_id res chain seq x y z
N GLU A 1 11.71 12.11 -7.72
CA GLU A 1 11.17 11.12 -8.69
C GLU A 1 9.78 10.56 -8.34
N THR A 2 9.56 9.79 -7.25
CA THR A 2 8.23 9.19 -6.98
C THR A 2 7.11 10.22 -6.91
N TYR A 3 7.28 11.27 -6.10
CA TYR A 3 6.30 12.36 -5.97
C TYR A 3 6.18 13.24 -7.23
N GLU A 4 7.13 13.15 -8.17
CA GLU A 4 7.00 13.82 -9.48
C GLU A 4 6.18 12.98 -10.46
N LYS A 5 6.18 11.65 -10.30
CA LYS A 5 5.53 10.69 -11.21
C LYS A 5 4.10 10.35 -10.82
N PHE A 6 3.74 10.49 -9.55
CA PHE A 6 2.45 10.08 -9.03
C PHE A 6 1.75 11.20 -8.28
N GLU A 7 0.48 11.45 -8.61
CA GLU A 7 -0.35 12.42 -7.90
C GLU A 7 -0.55 12.03 -6.43
N LYS A 8 -0.70 10.72 -6.16
CA LYS A 8 -0.85 10.16 -4.82
C LYS A 8 0.08 8.98 -4.60
N VAL A 9 0.61 8.87 -3.38
CA VAL A 9 1.42 7.74 -2.92
C VAL A 9 0.75 7.12 -1.70
N ILE A 10 0.17 5.94 -1.87
CA ILE A 10 -0.58 5.26 -0.81
C ILE A 10 0.33 4.22 -0.15
N LEU A 11 0.70 4.45 1.11
CA LEU A 11 1.47 3.50 1.91
C LEU A 11 0.52 2.69 2.80
N VAL A 12 0.28 1.44 2.43
CA VAL A 12 -0.48 0.51 3.26
C VAL A 12 0.46 -0.31 4.13
N HIS A 13 0.24 -0.30 5.45
CA HIS A 13 1.03 -1.09 6.40
C HIS A 13 0.12 -2.00 7.23
N GLY A 14 0.15 -3.31 6.93
CA GLY A 14 -0.71 -4.31 7.57
C GLY A 14 0.02 -5.16 8.61
N VAL A 15 -0.46 -5.14 9.85
CA VAL A 15 0.15 -5.86 10.99
C VAL A 15 -0.86 -6.63 11.83
N ARG A 16 -0.40 -7.37 12.84
CA ARG A 16 -1.26 -8.13 13.76
C ARG A 16 -1.73 -7.26 14.92
N GLN A 17 -0.82 -6.50 15.52
CA GLN A 17 -1.05 -5.69 16.71
C GLN A 17 -0.69 -4.23 16.45
N VAL A 18 -1.33 -3.29 17.15
CA VAL A 18 -1.09 -1.85 16.99
C VAL A 18 0.37 -1.50 17.28
N ALA A 19 1.00 -2.17 18.25
CA ALA A 19 2.41 -1.96 18.60
C ALA A 19 3.40 -2.32 17.49
N GLU A 20 2.99 -3.13 16.50
CA GLU A 20 3.83 -3.52 15.35
C GLU A 20 3.81 -2.47 14.24
N LEU A 21 3.02 -1.39 14.35
CA LEU A 21 3.00 -0.26 13.41
C LEU A 21 4.25 0.61 13.56
N ALA A 22 5.40 0.00 13.31
CA ALA A 22 6.69 0.67 13.30
C ALA A 22 6.65 1.91 12.39
N TYR A 23 7.34 2.96 12.84
CA TYR A 23 7.41 4.27 12.16
C TYR A 23 6.08 5.01 12.01
N MET A 24 4.99 4.59 12.66
CA MET A 24 3.72 5.31 12.56
C MET A 24 3.86 6.80 12.90
N GLU A 25 4.50 7.13 14.03
CA GLU A 25 4.70 8.52 14.44
C GLU A 25 5.54 9.29 13.41
N TYR A 26 6.67 8.72 12.99
CA TYR A 26 7.51 9.31 11.96
C TYR A 26 6.73 9.60 10.67
N LEU A 27 5.94 8.64 10.18
CA LEU A 27 5.20 8.77 8.93
C LEU A 27 4.07 9.80 9.01
N THR A 28 3.47 10.01 10.20
CA THR A 28 2.32 10.92 10.36
C THR A 28 2.67 12.28 10.94
N VAL A 29 3.81 12.42 11.61
CA VAL A 29 4.22 13.64 12.33
C VAL A 29 5.50 14.20 11.75
N ASP A 30 6.59 13.43 11.73
CA ASP A 30 7.92 13.94 11.39
C ASP A 30 8.12 14.12 9.89
N LEU A 31 7.74 13.11 9.09
CA LEU A 31 7.94 13.09 7.64
C LEU A 31 7.18 14.23 6.92
N PRO A 32 5.92 14.57 7.28
CA PRO A 32 5.24 15.76 6.77
C PRO A 32 5.94 17.09 7.11
N GLN A 33 6.78 17.12 8.16
CA GLN A 33 7.56 18.29 8.57
C GLN A 33 9.00 18.29 8.02
N HIS A 34 9.36 17.28 7.22
CA HIS A 34 10.71 17.12 6.72
C HIS A 34 11.12 18.28 5.80
N GLU A 35 12.31 18.84 6.01
CA GLU A 35 12.80 20.05 5.32
C GLU A 35 12.67 19.99 3.79
N PHE A 36 12.98 18.84 3.20
CA PHE A 36 12.96 18.66 1.74
C PHE A 36 11.72 17.96 1.18
N LEU A 37 11.01 17.20 2.01
CA LEU A 37 9.96 16.27 1.55
C LEU A 37 8.58 16.61 2.10
N GLY A 38 8.51 17.44 3.15
CA GLY A 38 7.30 17.66 3.92
C GLY A 38 6.14 18.18 3.09
N GLU A 39 6.39 19.11 2.17
CA GLU A 39 5.36 19.65 1.27
C GLU A 39 4.78 18.56 0.35
N MET A 40 5.65 17.82 -0.34
CA MET A 40 5.23 16.72 -1.24
C MET A 40 4.48 15.64 -0.46
N VAL A 41 5.01 15.23 0.69
CA VAL A 41 4.40 14.21 1.56
C VAL A 41 3.01 14.67 2.01
N THR A 42 2.89 15.90 2.50
CA THR A 42 1.61 16.44 3.00
C THR A 42 0.54 16.51 1.90
N GLN A 43 0.94 16.84 0.67
CA GLN A 43 0.01 16.96 -0.46
C GLN A 43 -0.34 15.61 -1.10
N GLN A 44 0.58 14.66 -1.12
CA GLN A 44 0.50 13.49 -2.00
C GLN A 44 0.47 12.15 -1.26
N MET A 45 1.07 12.04 -0.07
CA MET A 45 1.17 10.77 0.64
C MET A 45 -0.09 10.49 1.47
N LEU A 46 -0.61 9.27 1.36
CA LEU A 46 -1.70 8.76 2.18
C LEU A 46 -1.21 7.51 2.94
N TYR A 47 -1.08 7.63 4.26
CA TYR A 47 -0.70 6.49 5.11
C TYR A 47 -1.93 5.73 5.61
N TYR A 48 -2.04 4.47 5.25
CA TYR A 48 -3.14 3.58 5.60
C TYR A 48 -2.65 2.38 6.42
N PRO A 49 -2.49 2.53 7.75
CA PRO A 49 -2.18 1.41 8.63
C PRO A 49 -3.42 0.52 8.78
N THR A 50 -3.25 -0.80 8.84
CA THR A 50 -4.32 -1.75 9.15
C THR A 50 -3.86 -2.82 10.13
N VAL A 51 -4.73 -3.20 11.07
CA VAL A 51 -4.44 -4.15 12.15
C VAL A 51 -5.45 -5.29 12.11
N THR A 52 -5.01 -6.52 12.37
CA THR A 52 -5.89 -7.71 12.23
C THR A 52 -6.40 -8.27 13.56
N ARG A 53 -5.64 -8.17 14.66
CA ARG A 53 -5.94 -8.90 15.91
C ARG A 53 -6.38 -8.01 17.08
N GLU A 54 -6.47 -6.69 16.87
CA GLU A 54 -6.87 -5.72 17.89
C GLU A 54 -7.89 -4.72 17.32
N PRO A 55 -8.70 -4.07 18.17
CA PRO A 55 -9.53 -2.94 17.74
C PRO A 55 -8.65 -1.81 17.18
N PHE A 56 -8.91 -1.42 15.94
CA PHE A 56 -8.19 -0.34 15.27
C PHE A 56 -9.07 0.29 14.19
N LYS A 57 -8.80 1.56 13.83
CA LYS A 57 -9.61 2.33 12.86
C LYS A 57 -9.81 1.60 11.53
N ASN A 58 -8.75 0.96 11.06
CA ASN A 58 -8.75 0.14 9.85
C ASN A 58 -8.43 -1.29 10.30
N ARG A 59 -9.44 -2.16 10.32
CA ARG A 59 -9.28 -3.53 10.81
C ARG A 59 -9.47 -4.54 9.69
N GLY A 60 -8.50 -5.44 9.51
CA GLY A 60 -8.56 -6.51 8.52
C GLY A 60 -7.28 -6.67 7.69
N ARG A 61 -7.21 -7.74 6.90
CA ARG A 61 -6.13 -7.92 5.92
C ARG A 61 -6.36 -6.98 4.75
N ILE A 62 -5.28 -6.49 4.15
CA ILE A 62 -5.38 -5.58 3.00
C ILE A 62 -6.13 -6.19 1.81
N THR A 63 -6.02 -7.51 1.61
CA THR A 63 -6.77 -8.26 0.60
C THR A 63 -8.27 -8.02 0.73
N ASP A 64 -8.81 -8.20 1.94
CA ASP A 64 -10.23 -8.11 2.24
C ASP A 64 -10.70 -6.64 2.11
N LEU A 65 -9.89 -5.71 2.62
CA LEU A 65 -10.18 -4.27 2.53
C LEU A 65 -10.24 -3.77 1.07
N ILE A 66 -9.43 -4.36 0.20
CA ILE A 66 -9.42 -4.09 -1.24
C ILE A 66 -10.61 -4.73 -1.94
N GLU A 67 -10.98 -5.98 -1.60
CA GLU A 67 -12.12 -6.67 -2.20
C GLU A 67 -13.45 -6.02 -1.81
N LEU A 68 -13.57 -5.55 -0.57
CA LEU A 68 -14.74 -4.81 -0.07
C LEU A 68 -14.82 -3.38 -0.61
N GLY A 69 -13.77 -2.87 -1.28
CA GLY A 69 -13.66 -1.47 -1.69
C GLY A 69 -13.48 -0.49 -0.54
N LYS A 70 -13.21 -0.98 0.67
CA LYS A 70 -13.06 -0.18 1.89
C LYS A 70 -11.82 0.72 1.82
N LEU A 71 -10.69 0.21 1.30
CA LEU A 71 -9.47 1.00 1.15
C LEU A 71 -9.72 2.30 0.35
N GLN A 72 -10.38 2.17 -0.80
CA GLN A 72 -10.67 3.29 -1.68
C GLN A 72 -11.68 4.25 -1.03
N ALA A 73 -12.73 3.70 -0.42
CA ALA A 73 -13.74 4.49 0.26
C ALA A 73 -13.15 5.32 1.42
N ASP A 74 -12.30 4.70 2.26
CA ASP A 74 -11.68 5.37 3.40
C ASP A 74 -10.70 6.47 2.96
N LEU A 75 -10.06 6.33 1.81
CA LEU A 75 -9.11 7.29 1.26
C LEU A 75 -9.73 8.30 0.28
N GLY A 76 -11.03 8.18 -0.02
CA GLY A 76 -11.71 9.03 -1.01
C GLY A 76 -11.19 8.86 -2.44
N LEU A 77 -10.68 7.66 -2.78
CA LEU A 77 -10.09 7.36 -4.08
C LEU A 77 -11.09 6.61 -4.99
N PRO A 78 -10.93 6.70 -6.33
CA PRO A 78 -11.67 5.85 -7.25
C PRO A 78 -11.30 4.36 -7.08
N LYS A 79 -12.07 3.48 -7.73
CA LYS A 79 -11.73 2.05 -7.82
C LYS A 79 -10.42 1.88 -8.57
N PHE A 80 -9.71 0.78 -8.27
CA PHE A 80 -8.49 0.42 -8.98
C PHE A 80 -8.70 0.37 -10.50
N ASP A 81 -7.84 1.06 -11.23
CA ASP A 81 -7.78 1.13 -12.68
C ASP A 81 -6.34 0.91 -13.16
N PRO A 82 -6.04 -0.15 -13.93
CA PRO A 82 -4.69 -0.40 -14.46
C PRO A 82 -4.20 0.72 -15.39
N ALA A 83 -5.08 1.56 -15.93
CA ALA A 83 -4.67 2.71 -16.73
C ALA A 83 -3.93 3.77 -15.91
N THR A 84 -4.27 3.93 -14.62
CA THR A 84 -3.78 5.04 -13.78
C THR A 84 -3.04 4.58 -12.53
N ASP A 85 -3.33 3.39 -12.03
CA ASP A 85 -2.78 2.92 -10.75
C ASP A 85 -1.57 2.01 -10.95
N ARG A 86 -0.59 2.14 -10.05
CA ARG A 86 0.59 1.27 -9.99
C ARG A 86 0.77 0.76 -8.57
N ALA A 87 1.26 -0.47 -8.42
CA ALA A 87 1.43 -1.09 -7.10
C ALA A 87 2.81 -1.72 -6.90
N MET A 88 3.37 -1.56 -5.70
CA MET A 88 4.53 -2.31 -5.24
C MET A 88 4.10 -3.13 -4.03
N MET A 89 4.35 -4.44 -4.05
CA MET A 89 3.89 -5.36 -3.01
C MET A 89 5.08 -6.05 -2.36
N CYS A 90 5.22 -5.85 -1.04
CA CYS A 90 6.21 -6.51 -0.21
C CYS A 90 5.54 -7.14 1.01
N GLY A 91 5.81 -8.41 1.27
CA GLY A 91 5.18 -9.13 2.38
C GLY A 91 5.42 -10.64 2.37
N SER A 92 4.56 -11.37 3.07
CA SER A 92 4.63 -12.83 3.15
C SER A 92 4.26 -13.50 1.83
N PRO A 93 4.78 -14.70 1.52
CA PRO A 93 4.44 -15.43 0.29
C PRO A 93 2.92 -15.60 0.09
N ALA A 94 2.18 -15.88 1.15
CA ALA A 94 0.72 -16.00 1.11
C ALA A 94 0.04 -14.67 0.75
N LEU A 95 0.44 -13.57 1.40
CA LEU A 95 -0.13 -12.24 1.12
C LEU A 95 0.11 -11.83 -0.33
N LEU A 96 1.32 -12.04 -0.83
CA LEU A 96 1.70 -11.66 -2.18
C LEU A 96 0.93 -12.48 -3.23
N LYS A 97 0.73 -13.78 -2.99
CA LYS A 97 -0.09 -14.63 -3.85
C LYS A 97 -1.53 -14.12 -3.92
N ASP A 98 -2.12 -13.80 -2.77
CA ASP A 98 -3.51 -13.32 -2.70
C ASP A 98 -3.66 -11.97 -3.42
N LEU A 99 -2.78 -11.00 -3.15
CA LEU A 99 -2.83 -9.68 -3.78
C LEU A 99 -2.57 -9.74 -5.29
N LYS A 100 -1.64 -10.58 -5.74
CA LYS A 100 -1.38 -10.81 -7.17
C LYS A 100 -2.66 -11.25 -7.88
N VAL A 101 -3.35 -12.26 -7.35
CA VAL A 101 -4.62 -12.74 -7.91
C VAL A 101 -5.67 -11.62 -7.96
N ILE A 102 -5.75 -10.79 -6.92
CA ILE A 102 -6.69 -9.66 -6.86
C ILE A 102 -6.40 -8.62 -7.97
N LEU A 103 -5.12 -8.28 -8.19
CA LEU A 103 -4.72 -7.30 -9.21
C LEU A 103 -4.87 -7.85 -10.63
N GLU A 104 -4.44 -9.10 -10.89
CA GLU A 104 -4.59 -9.75 -12.20
C GLU A 104 -6.06 -9.88 -12.62
N LYS A 105 -6.97 -10.20 -11.68
CA LYS A 105 -8.42 -10.22 -11.92
C LYS A 105 -8.99 -8.86 -12.34
N ARG A 106 -8.29 -7.77 -12.02
CA ARG A 106 -8.66 -6.39 -12.39
C ARG A 106 -7.89 -5.88 -13.62
N GLY A 107 -7.15 -6.75 -14.30
CA GLY A 107 -6.46 -6.43 -15.54
C GLY A 107 -5.08 -5.80 -15.39
N PHE A 108 -4.52 -5.76 -14.17
CA PHE A 108 -3.16 -5.31 -13.95
C PHE A 108 -2.16 -6.36 -14.43
N ILE A 109 -1.05 -5.91 -15.02
CA ILE A 109 0.00 -6.77 -15.56
C ILE A 109 1.23 -6.72 -14.65
N GLU A 110 1.75 -7.90 -14.26
CA GLU A 110 2.98 -7.97 -13.46
C GLU A 110 4.21 -7.57 -14.29
N GLY A 111 4.98 -6.61 -13.77
CA GLY A 111 6.29 -6.24 -14.29
C GLY A 111 7.42 -7.07 -13.71
N ASN A 112 8.60 -6.94 -14.29
CA ASN A 112 9.84 -7.52 -13.79
C ASN A 112 11.03 -6.60 -14.09
N THR A 113 12.25 -7.02 -13.77
CA THR A 113 13.49 -6.23 -13.98
C THR A 113 13.72 -5.80 -15.42
N THR A 114 13.13 -6.50 -16.41
CA THR A 114 13.31 -6.24 -17.85
C THR A 114 12.07 -5.74 -18.57
N LYS A 115 10.88 -5.95 -18.00
CA LYS A 115 9.59 -5.56 -18.59
C LYS A 115 8.83 -4.72 -17.60
N GLN A 116 8.50 -3.49 -17.98
CA GLN A 116 7.60 -2.65 -17.19
C GLN A 116 6.21 -3.28 -17.15
N GLY A 117 5.55 -3.15 -16.00
CA GLY A 117 4.18 -3.57 -15.77
C GLY A 117 3.51 -2.64 -14.76
N ASP A 118 2.29 -2.97 -14.39
CA ASP A 118 1.46 -2.15 -13.51
C ASP A 118 1.75 -2.42 -12.03
N PHE A 119 2.25 -3.62 -11.71
CA PHE A 119 2.73 -3.93 -10.37
C PHE A 119 3.99 -4.78 -10.34
N VAL A 120 4.70 -4.72 -9.22
CA VAL A 120 5.87 -5.56 -8.93
C VAL A 120 5.74 -6.21 -7.56
N VAL A 121 6.35 -7.39 -7.43
CA VAL A 121 6.29 -8.22 -6.22
C VAL A 121 7.69 -8.49 -5.70
N GLU A 122 7.90 -8.26 -4.42
CA GLU A 122 9.12 -8.65 -3.71
C GLU A 122 8.74 -9.42 -2.44
N ARG A 123 9.43 -10.55 -2.19
CA ARG A 123 9.20 -11.33 -0.96
C ARG A 123 9.94 -10.66 0.20
N ALA A 124 9.21 -10.33 1.27
CA ALA A 124 9.83 -9.78 2.48
C ALA A 124 10.71 -10.83 3.19
N PHE A 125 10.33 -12.10 3.09
CA PHE A 125 11.02 -13.25 3.64
C PHE A 125 10.59 -14.54 2.91
N VAL A 126 11.32 -15.62 3.14
CA VAL A 126 10.98 -16.98 2.67
C VAL A 126 10.67 -17.83 3.90
N GLU A 127 9.62 -18.65 3.83
CA GLU A 127 9.31 -19.61 4.89
C GLU A 127 10.39 -20.71 4.94
N GLN A 128 10.76 -21.16 6.14
CA GLN A 128 11.67 -22.30 6.33
C GLN A 128 10.96 -23.62 6.03
#